data_AF-A0A915Z7N6-F1
#
_entry.id   AF-A0A915Z7N6-F1
#
_cell.length_a   1.000
_cell.length_b   1.000
_cell.length_c   1.000
_cell.angle_alpha   90.00
_cell.angle_beta   90.00
_cell.angle_gamma   90.00
#
_symmetry.space_group_name_H-M   'P 1'
#
loop_
_entity.id
_entity.type
_entity.pdbx_description
1 polymer ?
#
loop_
_entity_poly.entity_id
_entity_poly.type
_entity_poly.pdbx_seq_one_letter_code
_entity_poly.pdbx_strand_id
1 'polypeptide(L)'
;MPEYVELMERCWDNEPEKRPTAKELANTFDEWNKKYPMEEDEEKRIPVPDNEPEIKCHPKSCSTSRIFVSSVKLNEILSGKTDILDEDLDNCMVTVIEHQL
;
A
#
# COMPACT_ATOMS: atom_id res chain seq x y z
N MET A 1 3.70 20.30 -1.90
CA MET A 1 4.02 20.02 -0.48
C MET A 1 5.51 19.80 -0.35
N PRO A 2 6.29 20.84 -0.03
CA PRO A 2 7.73 20.71 0.20
C PRO A 2 8.05 19.71 1.32
N GLU A 3 7.25 19.68 2.39
CA GLU A 3 7.48 18.77 3.54
C GLU A 3 7.34 17.29 3.14
N TYR A 4 6.50 16.99 2.14
CA TYR A 4 6.38 15.64 1.60
C TYR A 4 7.63 15.20 0.86
N VAL A 5 8.18 16.07 0.00
CA VAL A 5 9.39 15.75 -0.77
C VAL A 5 10.56 15.50 0.18
N GLU A 6 10.76 16.35 1.18
CA GLU A 6 11.81 16.19 2.19
C GLU A 6 11.64 14.90 3.01
N LEU A 7 10.40 14.52 3.35
CA LEU A 7 10.14 13.24 4.02
C LEU A 7 10.53 12.06 3.12
N MET A 8 10.12 12.09 1.85
CA MET A 8 10.39 11.01 0.90
C MET A 8 11.89 10.86 0.61
N GLU A 9 12.63 11.96 0.51
CA GLU A 9 14.09 11.94 0.38
C GLU A 9 14.76 11.19 1.55
N ARG A 10 14.33 11.46 2.79
CA ARG A 10 14.85 10.74 3.97
C ARG A 10 14.43 9.26 3.99
N CYS A 11 13.21 8.94 3.59
CA CYS A 11 12.74 7.55 3.49
C CYS A 11 13.57 6.72 2.50
N TRP A 12 14.08 7.35 1.44
CA TRP A 12 14.93 6.72 0.43
C TRP A 12 16.43 6.90 0.67
N ASP A 13 16.85 7.29 1.87
CA ASP A 13 18.27 7.36 2.18
C ASP A 13 18.93 5.98 2.03
N ASN A 14 20.12 5.97 1.43
CA ASN A 14 20.92 4.76 1.21
C ASN A 14 21.36 4.15 2.54
N GLU A 15 21.61 4.98 3.54
CA GLU A 15 22.00 4.56 4.88
C GLU A 15 20.75 4.28 5.71
N PRO A 16 20.51 3.03 6.16
CA PRO A 16 19.29 2.67 6.89
C PRO A 16 19.06 3.48 8.17
N GLU A 17 20.14 3.90 8.83
CA GLU A 17 20.11 4.68 10.07
C GLU A 17 19.60 6.11 9.87
N LYS A 18 19.67 6.63 8.65
CA LYS A 18 19.17 7.97 8.29
C LYS A 18 17.70 7.96 7.92
N ARG A 19 17.11 6.78 7.72
CA ARG A 19 15.68 6.66 7.42
C ARG A 19 14.88 6.96 8.69
N PRO A 20 13.73 7.64 8.54
CA PRO A 20 12.85 7.86 9.67
C PRO A 20 12.31 6.53 10.19
N THR A 21 12.18 6.45 11.50
CA THR A 21 11.52 5.34 12.18
C THR A 21 10.01 5.37 11.90
N ALA A 22 9.35 4.22 12.08
CA ALA A 22 7.88 4.13 11.94
C ALA A 22 7.15 5.11 12.88
N LYS A 23 7.70 5.35 14.07
CA LYS A 23 7.15 6.31 15.04
C LYS A 23 7.24 7.76 14.53
N GLU A 24 8.36 8.15 13.94
CA GLU A 24 8.53 9.48 13.36
C GLU A 24 7.59 9.70 12.17
N LEU A 25 7.42 8.67 11.33
CA LEU A 25 6.45 8.70 10.23
C LEU A 25 5.03 8.89 10.74
N ALA A 26 4.60 8.10 11.75
CA ALA A 26 3.28 8.21 12.34
C ALA A 26 3.02 9.63 12.87
N ASN A 27 3.95 10.19 13.64
CA ASN A 27 3.84 11.55 14.15
C ASN A 27 3.75 12.59 13.02
N THR A 28 4.56 12.43 11.97
CA THR A 28 4.54 13.35 10.81
C THR A 28 3.18 13.31 10.11
N PHE A 29 2.62 12.12 9.90
CA PHE A 29 1.31 11.96 9.27
C PHE A 29 0.17 12.47 10.16
N ASP A 30 0.26 12.32 11.48
CA ASP A 30 -0.71 12.89 12.42
C ASP A 30 -0.72 14.42 12.37
N GLU A 31 0.45 15.05 12.25
CA GLU A 31 0.57 16.50 12.08
C GLU A 31 -0.01 16.94 10.73
N TRP A 32 0.27 16.20 9.66
CA TRP A 32 -0.27 16.51 8.35
C TRP A 32 -1.78 16.30 8.25
N ASN A 33 -2.34 15.30 8.91
CA ASN A 33 -3.79 15.10 8.95
C ASN A 33 -4.50 16.31 9.58
N LYS A 34 -3.90 16.91 10.62
CA LYS A 34 -4.41 18.15 11.22
C LYS A 34 -4.25 19.36 10.30
N LYS A 35 -3.14 19.43 9.55
CA LYS A 35 -2.83 20.56 8.65
C LYS A 35 -3.62 20.50 7.33
N TYR A 36 -3.86 19.29 6.84
CA TYR A 36 -4.50 18.95 5.58
C TYR A 36 -5.62 17.94 5.87
N PRO A 37 -6.72 18.38 6.48
CA PRO A 37 -7.85 17.49 6.75
C PRO A 37 -8.35 16.89 5.45
N MET A 38 -8.64 15.58 5.47
CA MET A 38 -9.23 14.91 4.32
C MET A 38 -10.68 15.34 4.15
N GLU A 39 -11.11 15.57 2.91
CA GLU A 39 -12.53 15.79 2.65
C GLU A 39 -13.32 14.48 2.79
N GLU A 40 -14.21 14.46 3.77
CA GLU A 40 -15.08 13.32 4.07
C GLU A 40 -16.17 13.13 3.01
N ASP A 41 -16.59 14.23 2.37
CA ASP A 41 -17.59 14.23 1.32
C ASP A 41 -17.01 13.67 0.02
N GLU A 42 -17.42 12.45 -0.34
CA GLU A 42 -16.92 11.70 -1.49
C GLU A 42 -17.12 12.46 -2.82
N GLU A 43 -18.22 13.21 -2.96
CA GLU A 43 -18.51 13.98 -4.17
C GLU A 43 -17.52 15.14 -4.39
N LYS A 44 -16.89 15.62 -3.31
CA LYS A 44 -15.88 16.69 -3.35
C LYS A 44 -14.46 16.18 -3.54
N ARG A 45 -14.23 14.88 -3.41
CA ARG A 45 -12.90 14.28 -3.60
C ARG A 45 -12.58 14.28 -5.09
N ILE A 46 -11.32 14.57 -5.42
CA ILE A 46 -10.85 14.48 -6.80
C ILE A 46 -10.75 12.99 -7.16
N PRO A 47 -11.52 12.48 -8.15
CA PRO A 47 -11.45 11.08 -8.54
C PRO A 47 -10.08 10.78 -9.13
N VAL A 48 -9.53 9.61 -8.78
CA VAL A 48 -8.32 9.09 -9.41
C VAL A 48 -8.66 8.79 -10.87
N PRO A 49 -7.86 9.24 -11.86
CA PRO A 49 -8.12 8.92 -13.25
C PRO A 49 -8.07 7.40 -13.47
N ASP A 50 -9.00 6.85 -14.27
CA ASP A 50 -9.03 5.42 -14.66
C ASP A 50 -7.88 5.02 -15.60
N ASN A 51 -6.73 5.69 -15.56
CA ASN A 51 -5.61 5.28 -16.38
C ASN A 51 -5.16 3.88 -15.93
N GLU A 52 -5.30 2.89 -16.81
CA GLU A 52 -4.75 1.57 -16.57
C GLU A 52 -3.23 1.75 -16.48
N PRO A 53 -2.60 1.53 -15.32
CA PRO A 53 -1.18 1.71 -15.21
C PRO A 53 -0.54 0.64 -16.11
N GLU A 54 0.24 1.06 -17.10
CA GLU A 54 1.14 0.17 -17.81
C GLU A 54 2.23 -0.26 -16.82
N ILE A 55 1.93 -1.28 -16.01
CA ILE A 55 2.88 -1.82 -15.03
C ILE A 55 3.92 -2.62 -15.81
N LYS A 56 4.99 -1.93 -16.21
CA LYS A 56 6.15 -2.56 -16.83
C LYS A 56 7.18 -2.90 -15.77
N CYS A 57 7.19 -4.15 -15.33
CA CYS A 57 8.25 -4.64 -14.46
C CYS A 57 9.59 -4.66 -15.20
N HIS A 58 10.66 -4.35 -14.48
CA HIS A 58 12.01 -4.47 -15.02
C HIS A 58 12.29 -5.97 -15.30
N PRO A 59 12.85 -6.34 -16.46
CA PRO A 59 13.02 -7.75 -16.87
C PRO A 59 13.91 -8.59 -15.93
N LYS A 60 14.64 -7.93 -15.01
CA LYS A 60 15.47 -8.58 -13.99
C LYS A 60 14.90 -8.50 -12.57
N SER A 61 13.65 -8.03 -12.38
CA SER A 61 13.02 -8.07 -11.05
C SER A 61 12.74 -9.52 -10.66
N CYS A 62 13.08 -9.92 -9.43
CA CYS A 62 12.85 -11.26 -8.89
C CYS A 62 11.43 -11.47 -8.33
N SER A 63 10.51 -10.54 -8.55
CA SER A 63 9.12 -10.64 -8.09
C SER A 63 8.40 -11.78 -8.81
N THR A 64 8.42 -12.97 -8.22
CA THR A 64 7.61 -14.14 -8.64
C THR A 64 6.17 -14.04 -8.15
N SER A 65 5.86 -13.06 -7.30
CA SER A 65 4.50 -12.71 -6.93
C SER A 65 3.69 -12.45 -8.20
N ARG A 66 2.61 -13.22 -8.39
CA ARG A 66 1.68 -13.01 -9.51
C ARG A 66 1.13 -11.59 -9.38
N ILE A 67 1.57 -10.70 -10.27
CA ILE A 67 0.94 -9.40 -10.46
C ILE A 67 -0.54 -9.70 -10.71
N PHE A 68 -1.44 -9.27 -9.82
CA PHE A 68 -2.86 -9.38 -10.05
C PHE A 68 -3.24 -8.34 -11.11
N VAL A 69 -3.04 -8.70 -12.37
CA VAL A 69 -3.15 -7.82 -13.55
C VAL A 69 -4.59 -7.39 -13.86
N SER A 70 -5.56 -7.59 -12.96
CA SER A 70 -6.89 -7.03 -13.16
C SER A 70 -7.48 -6.57 -11.84
N SER A 71 -7.76 -5.28 -11.76
CA SER A 71 -8.62 -4.68 -10.75
C SER A 71 -9.97 -5.40 -10.66
N VAL A 72 -10.49 -5.92 -11.78
CA VAL A 72 -11.75 -6.69 -11.83
C VAL A 72 -11.72 -7.92 -10.91
N LYS A 73 -10.71 -8.79 -11.03
CA LYS A 73 -10.57 -9.97 -10.15
C LYS A 73 -10.32 -9.59 -8.69
N LEU A 74 -9.60 -8.50 -8.44
CA LEU A 74 -9.40 -8.02 -7.07
C LEU A 74 -10.73 -7.54 -6.46
N ASN A 75 -11.51 -6.77 -7.22
CA ASN A 75 -12.81 -6.27 -6.79
C ASN A 75 -13.80 -7.41 -6.57
N GLU A 76 -13.79 -8.47 -7.38
CA GLU A 76 -14.57 -9.69 -7.13
C GLU A 76 -14.16 -10.39 -5.82
N ILE A 77 -12.85 -10.51 -5.56
CA ILE A 77 -12.34 -11.14 -4.33
C ILE A 77 -12.68 -10.31 -3.09
N LEU A 78 -12.58 -8.98 -3.18
CA LEU A 78 -12.90 -8.07 -2.09
C LEU A 78 -14.41 -8.02 -1.82
N SER A 79 -15.21 -8.01 -2.88
CA SER A 79 -16.67 -8.06 -2.78
C SER A 79 -17.19 -9.39 -2.23
N GLY A 80 -16.41 -10.47 -2.33
CA GLY A 80 -16.76 -11.80 -1.79
C GLY A 80 -16.25 -12.09 -0.37
N LYS A 81 -15.54 -11.15 0.28
CA LYS A 81 -14.88 -11.34 1.57
C LYS A 81 -15.58 -10.69 2.78
N THR A 82 -16.88 -10.43 2.70
CA THR A 82 -17.62 -9.79 3.81
C THR A 82 -18.00 -10.72 4.97
N ASP A 83 -17.70 -12.02 4.93
CA ASP A 83 -18.10 -12.99 5.97
C ASP A 83 -16.94 -13.78 6.63
N ILE A 84 -15.68 -13.31 6.56
CA ILE A 84 -14.60 -13.92 7.37
C ILE A 84 -14.29 -13.02 8.56
N LEU A 85 -14.70 -13.51 9.72
CA LEU A 85 -14.51 -12.93 11.05
C LEU A 85 -13.03 -12.61 11.33
N ASP A 86 -12.85 -11.52 12.07
CA ASP A 86 -11.67 -10.77 12.52
C ASP A 86 -10.36 -11.50 12.98
N GLU A 87 -10.06 -12.76 12.64
CA GLU A 87 -8.88 -13.46 13.23
C GLU A 87 -7.83 -14.08 12.28
N ASP A 88 -7.99 -14.10 10.96
CA ASP A 88 -7.13 -14.93 10.09
C ASP A 88 -6.20 -14.20 9.09
N LEU A 89 -5.71 -12.99 9.40
CA LEU A 89 -4.66 -12.38 8.56
C LEU A 89 -3.29 -13.07 8.74
N ASP A 90 -3.11 -13.86 9.81
CA ASP A 90 -1.89 -14.64 10.02
C ASP A 90 -1.91 -16.02 9.33
N ASN A 91 -3.08 -16.55 8.94
CA ASN A 91 -3.17 -17.91 8.39
C ASN A 91 -2.93 -17.98 6.85
N CYS A 92 -2.91 -16.84 6.16
CA CYS A 92 -2.66 -16.81 4.71
C CYS A 92 -1.17 -17.07 4.36
N MET A 93 -0.24 -16.80 5.29
CA MET A 93 1.18 -17.16 5.12
C MET A 93 1.48 -18.64 5.42
N VAL A 94 0.61 -19.33 6.14
CA VAL A 94 0.92 -20.67 6.68
C VAL A 94 0.56 -21.79 5.70
N THR A 95 -0.54 -21.65 4.94
CA THR A 95 -1.01 -22.74 4.06
C THR A 95 -0.17 -22.97 2.79
N VAL A 96 0.76 -22.07 2.45
CA VAL A 96 1.67 -22.25 1.30
C VAL A 96 2.83 -23.20 1.63
N ILE A 97 3.17 -23.37 2.91
CA ILE A 97 4.38 -24.13 3.31
C ILE A 97 4.12 -25.64 3.33
N GLU A 98 2.89 -26.10 3.60
CA GLU A 98 2.61 -27.54 3.78
C GLU A 98 2.50 -28.34 2.47
N HIS A 99 2.43 -27.67 1.30
CA HIS A 99 2.33 -28.36 0.01
C HIS A 99 3.67 -28.60 -0.70
N GLN A 100 4.80 -28.40 -0.01
CA GLN A 100 6.15 -28.66 -0.54
C GLN A 100 7.05 -29.50 0.38
N LEU A 101 6.45 -30.39 1.18
CA LEU A 101 7.16 -31.56 1.74
C LEU A 101 6.59 -32.85 1.16
#